data_AF-G7PT54-F1
#
_entry.id   AF-G7PT54-F1
#
_cell.length_a   1.000
_cell.length_b   1.000
_cell.length_c   1.000
_cell.angle_alpha   90.00
_cell.angle_beta   90.00
_cell.angle_gamma   90.00
#
_symmetry.space_group_name_H-M   'P 1'
#
loop_
_entity.id
_entity.type
_entity.pdbx_description
1 polymer ?
#
loop_
_entity_poly.entity_id
_entity_poly.type
_entity_poly.pdbx_seq_one_letter_code
_entity_poly.pdbx_strand_id
1 'polypeptide(L)'
;MAAQRRGSVFLGPGSRQASSTCAHDSRAKALPSCLDAPWCGHCKALAPEYAKAAGKLKAEGSEIRLAKVDATEESDLAQQYGVRGYPTIKFFRNGDTASPKEYTAGREADDIVNWLKKRTGPAATTLPDGAAAESLVESSEVAVIGFFKDVESDSAKQFLQAAEAIDDIPFGITSNSDVFSKYQLDKDGVVLFKKFDEGRNNFEGEVTKENLLDFIKYNQLPLVIEFTEQTAPKIFGGEIKTHILLFLPKSVSDYDGKLSSFRTAAESFKGKILFIFIDSDHTDNQRILEFFGLKKEECPAVRLITLEEEMTKYKPESDELTAERITEFCHRFLEGKIKPHLMSQELPEDWDKQPVKVLVGKNFEEVAFDENKNVFVEFYAPWCGHCKQLAPIWDKLGETYKDHENIVIAKMDSTANEVEAIKVHSFPTLKFFPASVDRTVIDYNGERTLDGFKKFLESGGQDGAGDDDDLEDLEEAEEPDMEEDDDQKAVKDELGGNRSSVVSVGSTEGNSRGPEDPAGLMVVSEDSSPGWLQLLEPETALKPDQALLGVQFSRSPRYRPRQPHGPSQTRPLPLLPPL
;
A
#
# COMPACT_ATOMS: atom_id res chain seq x y z
N MET A 1 40.17 41.72 -14.00
CA MET A 1 41.23 41.03 -14.76
C MET A 1 41.93 40.04 -13.82
N ALA A 2 42.24 38.82 -14.30
CA ALA A 2 43.02 37.75 -13.66
C ALA A 2 42.51 37.22 -12.28
N ALA A 3 42.32 35.92 -12.01
CA ALA A 3 43.16 34.73 -12.21
C ALA A 3 44.41 34.73 -11.29
N GLN A 4 44.92 33.63 -10.71
CA GLN A 4 44.63 32.19 -10.81
C GLN A 4 45.40 31.45 -9.68
N ARG A 5 44.93 30.26 -9.22
CA ARG A 5 45.67 29.14 -8.57
C ARG A 5 44.62 28.10 -8.12
N ARG A 6 44.28 27.04 -8.86
CA ARG A 6 45.05 25.80 -9.14
C ARG A 6 45.53 25.06 -7.88
N GLY A 7 44.73 24.09 -7.44
CA GLY A 7 45.17 22.85 -6.81
C GLY A 7 44.52 21.70 -7.58
N SER A 8 45.26 20.63 -7.89
CA SER A 8 44.83 19.56 -8.78
C SER A 8 44.93 18.21 -8.09
N VAL A 9 43.90 17.38 -8.17
CA VAL A 9 43.96 15.94 -7.90
C VAL A 9 43.29 15.21 -9.06
N PHE A 10 43.93 14.14 -9.53
CA PHE A 10 43.50 13.30 -10.66
C PHE A 10 42.61 12.16 -10.19
N LEU A 11 41.52 11.88 -10.91
CA LEU A 11 40.96 10.53 -11.09
C LEU A 11 40.53 10.35 -12.56
N GLY A 12 40.58 9.11 -13.04
CA GLY A 12 40.56 8.78 -14.47
C GLY A 12 39.17 8.71 -15.14
N PRO A 13 39.12 8.52 -16.48
CA PRO A 13 37.88 8.54 -17.25
C PRO A 13 37.20 7.17 -17.24
N GLY A 14 35.94 7.09 -16.77
CA GLY A 14 35.32 5.79 -16.51
C GLY A 14 33.79 5.71 -16.40
N SER A 15 33.02 6.71 -16.84
CA SER A 15 31.57 6.53 -17.02
C SER A 15 31.01 7.47 -18.09
N ARG A 16 30.25 6.91 -19.04
CA ARG A 16 29.39 7.72 -19.91
C ARG A 16 28.11 7.99 -19.12
N GLN A 17 27.84 9.26 -18.81
CA GLN A 17 26.54 9.64 -18.25
C GLN A 17 25.44 9.23 -19.23
N ALA A 18 24.52 8.38 -18.76
CA ALA A 18 23.26 8.14 -19.46
C ALA A 18 22.41 9.41 -19.37
N SER A 19 22.22 10.09 -20.50
CA SER A 19 21.37 11.26 -20.60
C SER A 19 20.08 10.92 -21.36
N SER A 20 19.20 10.18 -20.71
CA SER A 20 17.78 10.02 -21.08
C SER A 20 16.87 10.69 -20.03
N THR A 21 17.24 11.89 -19.59
CA THR A 21 16.31 12.74 -18.84
C THR A 21 15.00 12.87 -19.63
N CYS A 22 13.87 12.52 -19.01
CA CYS A 22 12.56 12.95 -19.52
C CYS A 22 12.65 14.43 -19.84
N ALA A 23 12.39 14.81 -21.10
CA ALA A 23 12.39 16.20 -21.49
C ALA A 23 11.25 16.91 -20.75
N HIS A 24 11.55 17.57 -19.64
CA HIS A 24 10.59 18.38 -18.91
C HIS A 24 10.08 19.48 -19.83
N ASP A 25 8.88 19.31 -20.37
CA ASP A 25 8.08 20.43 -20.83
C ASP A 25 7.65 21.23 -19.61
N SER A 26 8.48 22.22 -19.25
CA SER A 26 8.26 23.15 -18.14
C SER A 26 7.01 24.02 -18.29
N ARG A 27 6.19 23.79 -19.34
CA ARG A 27 4.89 24.42 -19.57
C ARG A 27 3.70 23.53 -19.16
N ALA A 28 3.91 22.23 -18.91
CA ALA A 28 2.84 21.31 -18.54
C ALA A 28 2.60 21.30 -17.02
N LYS A 29 1.49 21.89 -16.56
CA LYS A 29 1.14 21.93 -15.12
C LYS A 29 0.71 20.56 -14.54
N ALA A 30 0.33 19.61 -15.39
CA ALA A 30 -0.29 18.36 -14.99
C ALA A 30 0.02 17.22 -15.98
N LEU A 31 0.67 16.16 -15.48
CA LEU A 31 1.14 15.01 -16.24
C LEU A 31 0.71 13.70 -15.56
N PRO A 32 -0.35 13.02 -16.04
CA PRO A 32 -0.60 11.63 -15.70
C PRO A 32 0.35 10.74 -16.51
N SER A 33 1.07 9.84 -15.84
CA SER A 33 1.88 8.81 -16.46
C SER A 33 1.30 7.43 -16.18
N CYS A 34 1.09 6.64 -17.23
CA CYS A 34 0.74 5.22 -17.13
C CYS A 34 2.00 4.37 -17.32
N LEU A 35 2.40 3.61 -16.30
CA LEU A 35 3.46 2.61 -16.44
C LEU A 35 2.83 1.30 -16.95
N ASP A 36 3.21 0.89 -18.16
CA ASP A 36 2.68 -0.27 -18.87
C ASP A 36 3.73 -1.36 -19.12
N ALA A 37 3.26 -2.56 -19.44
CA ALA A 37 4.08 -3.68 -19.89
C ALA A 37 3.42 -4.31 -21.13
N PRO A 38 4.17 -4.60 -22.21
CA PRO A 38 3.60 -4.91 -23.53
C PRO A 38 2.87 -6.26 -23.59
N TRP A 39 3.13 -7.15 -22.63
CA TRP A 39 2.43 -8.43 -22.50
C TRP A 39 1.12 -8.32 -21.69
N CYS A 40 0.98 -7.34 -20.79
CA CYS A 40 -0.13 -7.25 -19.83
C CYS A 40 -1.50 -7.01 -20.50
N GLY A 41 -2.47 -7.89 -20.21
CA GLY A 41 -3.85 -7.79 -20.72
C GLY A 41 -4.59 -6.53 -20.27
N HIS A 42 -4.43 -6.12 -19.01
CA HIS A 42 -5.05 -4.89 -18.49
C HIS A 42 -4.48 -3.61 -19.14
N CYS A 43 -3.18 -3.60 -19.47
CA CYS A 43 -2.56 -2.49 -20.21
C CYS A 43 -3.14 -2.38 -21.63
N LYS A 44 -3.27 -3.52 -22.33
CA LYS A 44 -3.88 -3.59 -23.67
C LYS A 44 -5.34 -3.12 -23.68
N ALA A 45 -6.11 -3.45 -22.66
CA ALA A 45 -7.50 -3.00 -22.51
C ALA A 45 -7.62 -1.49 -22.19
N LEU A 46 -6.70 -0.96 -21.36
CA LEU A 46 -6.69 0.47 -20.99
C LEU A 46 -6.20 1.39 -22.11
N ALA A 47 -5.23 0.95 -22.92
CA ALA A 47 -4.59 1.75 -23.96
C ALA A 47 -5.55 2.55 -24.88
N PRO A 48 -6.64 1.99 -25.45
CA PRO A 48 -7.58 2.75 -26.26
C PRO A 48 -8.34 3.83 -25.48
N GLU A 49 -8.76 3.56 -24.24
CA GLU A 49 -9.46 4.54 -23.40
C GLU A 49 -8.51 5.63 -22.91
N TYR A 50 -7.25 5.30 -22.60
CA TYR A 50 -6.23 6.28 -22.24
C TYR A 50 -5.90 7.23 -23.41
N ALA A 51 -5.79 6.69 -24.64
CA ALA A 51 -5.61 7.49 -25.85
C ALA A 51 -6.83 8.38 -26.16
N LYS A 52 -8.05 7.87 -25.93
CA LYS A 52 -9.33 8.61 -26.07
C LYS A 52 -9.43 9.75 -25.05
N ALA A 53 -9.02 9.54 -23.80
CA ALA A 53 -8.92 10.59 -22.77
C ALA A 53 -7.93 11.69 -23.18
N ALA A 54 -6.73 11.30 -23.66
CA ALA A 54 -5.74 12.24 -24.17
C ALA A 54 -6.27 13.05 -25.38
N GLY A 55 -7.02 12.40 -26.28
CA GLY A 55 -7.70 13.02 -27.41
C GLY A 55 -8.73 14.07 -27.00
N LYS A 56 -9.59 13.74 -26.02
CA LYS A 56 -10.57 14.68 -25.44
C LYS A 56 -9.89 15.90 -24.84
N LEU A 57 -8.91 15.71 -23.95
CA LEU A 57 -8.18 16.81 -23.31
C LEU A 57 -7.46 17.71 -24.32
N LYS A 58 -6.89 17.13 -25.38
CA LYS A 58 -6.27 17.89 -26.48
C LYS A 58 -7.30 18.70 -27.27
N ALA A 59 -8.46 18.13 -27.58
CA ALA A 59 -9.53 18.81 -28.30
C ALA A 59 -10.16 19.97 -27.50
N GLU A 60 -10.23 19.83 -26.18
CA GLU A 60 -10.65 20.89 -25.24
C GLU A 60 -9.58 21.99 -25.02
N GLY A 61 -8.39 21.85 -25.59
CA GLY A 61 -7.29 22.82 -25.41
C GLY A 61 -6.67 22.80 -24.01
N SER A 62 -6.86 21.73 -23.25
CA SER A 62 -6.34 21.58 -21.88
C SER A 62 -4.81 21.65 -21.82
N GLU A 63 -4.26 22.11 -20.70
CA GLU A 63 -2.81 22.04 -20.40
C GLU A 63 -2.37 20.64 -19.94
N ILE A 64 -3.31 19.75 -19.61
CA ILE A 64 -3.03 18.39 -19.11
C ILE A 64 -2.46 17.51 -20.24
N ARG A 65 -1.42 16.72 -19.94
CA ARG A 65 -0.75 15.85 -20.92
C ARG A 65 -0.61 14.43 -20.38
N LEU A 66 -1.26 13.46 -21.02
CA LEU A 66 -1.12 12.05 -20.67
C LEU A 66 0.14 11.47 -21.32
N ALA A 67 0.92 10.74 -20.53
CA ALA A 67 2.15 10.05 -20.92
C ALA A 67 2.06 8.55 -20.59
N LYS A 68 2.94 7.75 -21.19
CA LYS A 68 3.13 6.35 -20.80
C LYS A 68 4.61 6.00 -20.78
N VAL A 69 4.97 5.01 -19.96
CA VAL A 69 6.34 4.50 -19.78
C VAL A 69 6.27 2.98 -19.84
N ASP A 70 7.06 2.36 -20.73
CA ASP A 70 7.19 0.90 -20.75
C ASP A 70 8.15 0.49 -19.62
N ALA A 71 7.61 -0.08 -18.55
CA ALA A 71 8.38 -0.47 -17.38
C ALA A 71 9.26 -1.71 -17.62
N THR A 72 9.12 -2.38 -18.78
CA THR A 72 10.04 -3.46 -19.18
C THR A 72 11.30 -2.93 -19.88
N GLU A 73 11.27 -1.70 -20.38
CA GLU A 73 12.45 -0.98 -20.92
C GLU A 73 13.04 0.00 -19.89
N GLU A 74 12.20 0.63 -19.05
CA GLU A 74 12.57 1.68 -18.09
C GLU A 74 12.37 1.20 -16.63
N SER A 75 13.01 0.08 -16.26
CA SER A 75 12.86 -0.58 -14.95
C SER A 75 13.24 0.31 -13.76
N ASP A 76 14.33 1.06 -13.87
CA ASP A 76 14.84 1.92 -12.79
C ASP A 76 13.82 3.01 -12.43
N LEU A 77 13.13 3.55 -13.45
CA LEU A 77 12.08 4.55 -13.27
C LEU A 77 10.83 3.95 -12.62
N ALA A 78 10.48 2.71 -12.97
CA ALA A 78 9.38 1.98 -12.33
C ALA A 78 9.70 1.67 -10.86
N GLN A 79 10.92 1.25 -10.56
CA GLN A 79 11.40 1.01 -9.19
C GLN A 79 11.45 2.30 -8.36
N GLN A 80 11.95 3.40 -8.93
CA GLN A 80 12.01 4.72 -8.27
C GLN A 80 10.65 5.18 -7.73
N TYR A 81 9.57 4.88 -8.47
CA TYR A 81 8.19 5.24 -8.07
C TYR A 81 7.41 4.08 -7.42
N GLY A 82 8.09 2.98 -7.04
CA GLY A 82 7.51 1.87 -6.30
C GLY A 82 6.44 1.09 -7.05
N VAL A 83 6.56 0.95 -8.38
CA VAL A 83 5.61 0.21 -9.21
C VAL A 83 5.79 -1.30 -8.98
N ARG A 84 4.72 -1.97 -8.52
CA ARG A 84 4.70 -3.41 -8.21
C ARG A 84 3.78 -4.24 -9.11
N GLY A 85 3.08 -3.61 -10.07
CA GLY A 85 2.13 -4.27 -10.95
C GLY A 85 1.67 -3.34 -12.08
N TYR A 86 0.95 -3.89 -13.07
CA TYR A 86 0.61 -3.17 -14.30
C TYR A 86 -0.88 -3.27 -14.67
N PRO A 87 -1.52 -2.17 -15.13
CA PRO A 87 -1.00 -0.81 -15.20
C PRO A 87 -1.05 -0.10 -13.84
N THR A 88 0.01 0.67 -13.52
CA THR A 88 -0.01 1.69 -12.45
C THR A 88 -0.04 3.07 -13.09
N ILE A 89 -0.99 3.91 -12.66
CA ILE A 89 -1.13 5.28 -13.17
C ILE A 89 -0.84 6.25 -12.02
N LYS A 90 0.08 7.19 -12.24
CA LYS A 90 0.43 8.23 -11.27
C LYS A 90 0.32 9.63 -11.87
N PHE A 91 -0.15 10.58 -11.07
CA PHE A 91 -0.39 11.96 -11.44
C PHE A 91 0.66 12.89 -10.81
N PHE A 92 1.35 13.63 -11.68
CA PHE A 92 2.36 14.61 -11.32
C PHE A 92 1.80 16.02 -11.55
N ARG A 93 1.83 16.87 -10.50
CA ARG A 93 1.36 18.27 -10.54
C ARG A 93 2.55 19.20 -10.40
N ASN A 94 2.64 20.23 -11.26
CA ASN A 94 3.66 21.28 -11.23
C ASN A 94 5.13 20.77 -11.17
N GLY A 95 5.40 19.56 -11.66
CA GLY A 95 6.72 18.94 -11.63
C GLY A 95 7.13 18.35 -10.27
N ASP A 96 6.23 18.25 -9.29
CA ASP A 96 6.53 17.52 -8.04
C ASP A 96 6.71 16.01 -8.33
N THR A 97 7.93 15.54 -8.12
CA THR A 97 8.35 14.14 -8.21
C THR A 97 8.43 13.45 -6.85
N ALA A 98 8.30 14.19 -5.73
CA ALA A 98 8.37 13.62 -4.39
C ALA A 98 7.04 13.00 -3.95
N SER A 99 5.89 13.57 -4.34
CA SER A 99 4.56 13.09 -3.91
C SER A 99 3.54 12.81 -5.05
N PRO A 100 3.90 12.03 -6.10
CA PRO A 100 2.97 11.72 -7.18
C PRO A 100 1.74 10.93 -6.69
N LYS A 101 0.54 11.41 -7.03
CA LYS A 101 -0.73 10.85 -6.55
C LYS A 101 -1.14 9.65 -7.40
N GLU A 102 -1.45 8.52 -6.78
CA GLU A 102 -1.91 7.33 -7.50
C GLU A 102 -3.35 7.47 -7.99
N TYR A 103 -3.62 6.98 -9.19
CA TYR A 103 -4.96 6.95 -9.79
C TYR A 103 -5.59 5.58 -9.57
N THR A 104 -6.66 5.56 -8.78
CA THR A 104 -7.40 4.34 -8.38
C THR A 104 -8.86 4.33 -8.85
N ALA A 105 -9.27 5.30 -9.68
CA ALA A 105 -10.63 5.40 -10.21
C ALA A 105 -10.84 4.50 -11.44
N GLY A 106 -12.04 4.57 -12.04
CA GLY A 106 -12.42 3.75 -13.19
C GLY A 106 -11.49 3.90 -14.41
N ARG A 107 -11.47 2.88 -15.27
CA ARG A 107 -10.52 2.78 -16.39
C ARG A 107 -11.08 3.29 -17.72
N GLU A 108 -12.26 3.89 -17.72
CA GLU A 108 -12.85 4.50 -18.92
C GLU A 108 -12.29 5.92 -19.17
N ALA A 109 -12.34 6.38 -20.42
CA ALA A 109 -11.81 7.68 -20.79
C ALA A 109 -12.49 8.85 -20.06
N ASP A 110 -13.77 8.73 -19.75
CA ASP A 110 -14.53 9.77 -19.04
C ASP A 110 -14.19 9.81 -17.55
N ASP A 111 -13.95 8.68 -16.89
CA ASP A 111 -13.44 8.64 -15.51
C ASP A 111 -12.11 9.38 -15.39
N ILE A 112 -11.17 9.07 -16.30
CA ILE A 112 -9.84 9.68 -16.34
C ILE A 112 -9.97 11.19 -16.52
N VAL A 113 -10.77 11.65 -17.49
CA VAL A 113 -10.97 13.09 -17.75
C VAL A 113 -11.64 13.79 -16.56
N ASN A 114 -12.64 13.18 -15.93
CA ASN A 114 -13.36 13.76 -14.80
C ASN A 114 -12.49 13.85 -13.54
N TRP A 115 -11.73 12.80 -13.23
CA TRP A 115 -10.77 12.76 -12.12
C TRP A 115 -9.69 13.83 -12.29
N LEU A 116 -9.19 14.00 -13.52
CA LEU A 116 -8.19 15.02 -13.84
C LEU A 116 -8.78 16.43 -13.73
N LYS A 117 -9.95 16.70 -14.32
CA LYS A 117 -10.64 17.99 -14.19
C LYS A 117 -10.94 18.36 -12.75
N LYS A 118 -11.30 17.40 -11.89
CA LYS A 118 -11.52 17.62 -10.45
C LYS A 118 -10.22 18.07 -9.75
N ARG A 119 -9.06 17.54 -10.15
CA ARG A 119 -7.76 17.86 -9.52
C ARG A 119 -7.06 19.07 -10.09
N THR A 120 -7.20 19.34 -11.39
CA THR A 120 -6.61 20.52 -12.06
C THR A 120 -7.56 21.72 -12.12
N GLY A 121 -8.75 21.61 -11.53
CA GLY A 121 -9.63 22.75 -11.27
C GLY A 121 -9.03 23.71 -10.23
N PRO A 122 -9.73 24.83 -9.94
CA PRO A 122 -9.31 25.73 -8.88
C PRO A 122 -9.28 24.98 -7.55
N ALA A 123 -8.18 25.15 -6.78
CA ALA A 123 -7.95 24.43 -5.53
C ALA A 123 -9.06 24.62 -4.49
N ALA A 124 -9.68 25.81 -4.50
CA ALA A 124 -10.88 26.11 -3.74
C ALA A 124 -11.99 26.65 -4.66
N THR A 125 -13.24 26.28 -4.39
CA THR A 125 -14.41 26.79 -5.12
C THR A 125 -14.74 28.20 -4.66
N THR A 126 -14.90 29.16 -5.57
CA THR A 126 -15.33 30.52 -5.22
C THR A 126 -16.78 30.50 -4.74
N LEU A 127 -17.03 31.01 -3.52
CA LEU A 127 -18.35 31.06 -2.89
C LEU A 127 -18.90 32.49 -2.98
N PRO A 128 -19.86 32.77 -3.90
CA PRO A 128 -20.37 34.12 -4.12
C PRO A 128 -21.31 34.60 -3.01
N ASP A 129 -21.96 33.68 -2.29
CA ASP A 129 -22.98 33.98 -1.30
C ASP A 129 -23.04 32.91 -0.18
N GLY A 130 -23.90 33.15 0.81
CA GLY A 130 -24.05 32.27 1.97
C GLY A 130 -24.74 30.93 1.67
N ALA A 131 -25.45 30.78 0.56
CA ALA A 131 -26.10 29.52 0.18
C ALA A 131 -25.09 28.59 -0.52
N ALA A 132 -24.20 29.14 -1.33
CA ALA A 132 -23.05 28.40 -1.86
C ALA A 132 -22.14 27.88 -0.74
N ALA A 133 -21.90 28.69 0.30
CA ALA A 133 -21.11 28.28 1.46
C ALA A 133 -21.77 27.13 2.26
N GLU A 134 -23.08 27.21 2.53
CA GLU A 134 -23.84 26.10 3.14
C GLU A 134 -23.80 24.83 2.28
N SER A 135 -24.01 24.96 0.97
CA SER A 135 -23.96 23.82 0.05
C SER A 135 -22.59 23.14 0.03
N LEU A 136 -21.50 23.89 0.22
CA LEU A 136 -20.16 23.31 0.33
C LEU A 136 -19.99 22.54 1.65
N VAL A 137 -20.38 23.15 2.77
CA VAL A 137 -20.29 22.53 4.11
C VAL A 137 -21.15 21.27 4.21
N GLU A 138 -22.34 21.28 3.59
CA GLU A 138 -23.22 20.11 3.58
C GLU A 138 -22.72 18.98 2.65
N SER A 139 -21.92 19.29 1.62
CA SER A 139 -21.47 18.32 0.62
C SER A 139 -20.47 17.25 1.11
N SER A 140 -19.90 17.43 2.30
CA SER A 140 -18.84 16.57 2.85
C SER A 140 -18.95 16.47 4.38
N GLU A 141 -18.30 15.47 4.96
CA GLU A 141 -18.23 15.30 6.43
C GLU A 141 -17.29 16.32 7.08
N VAL A 142 -16.27 16.78 6.34
CA VAL A 142 -15.37 17.90 6.66
C VAL A 142 -15.26 18.80 5.43
N ALA A 143 -15.26 20.12 5.63
CA ALA A 143 -15.07 21.12 4.57
C ALA A 143 -14.30 22.33 5.12
N VAL A 144 -13.52 23.02 4.30
CA VAL A 144 -12.71 24.18 4.73
C VAL A 144 -13.04 25.41 3.90
N ILE A 145 -13.28 26.55 4.54
CA ILE A 145 -13.54 27.84 3.86
C ILE A 145 -12.49 28.87 4.26
N GLY A 146 -11.84 29.45 3.25
CA GLY A 146 -10.98 30.61 3.35
C GLY A 146 -11.78 31.90 3.12
N PHE A 147 -11.64 32.85 4.04
CA PHE A 147 -12.29 34.15 4.03
C PHE A 147 -11.21 35.20 3.79
N PHE A 148 -11.11 35.73 2.57
CA PHE A 148 -10.08 36.69 2.19
C PHE A 148 -10.68 37.85 1.41
N LYS A 149 -10.49 39.08 1.89
CA LYS A 149 -11.03 40.30 1.24
C LYS A 149 -10.38 40.52 -0.13
N ASP A 150 -9.10 40.18 -0.24
CA ASP A 150 -8.36 40.11 -1.49
C ASP A 150 -7.91 38.67 -1.76
N VAL A 151 -8.46 38.07 -2.81
CA VAL A 151 -8.14 36.70 -3.25
C VAL A 151 -6.75 36.57 -3.88
N GLU A 152 -6.11 37.69 -4.23
CA GLU A 152 -4.73 37.75 -4.71
C GLU A 152 -3.71 38.06 -3.59
N SER A 153 -4.15 38.19 -2.33
CA SER A 153 -3.26 38.38 -1.18
C SER A 153 -2.34 37.17 -0.96
N ASP A 154 -1.20 37.41 -0.30
CA ASP A 154 -0.25 36.35 0.02
C ASP A 154 -0.89 35.26 0.90
N SER A 155 -1.73 35.65 1.87
CA SER A 155 -2.50 34.71 2.71
C SER A 155 -3.49 33.87 1.91
N ALA A 156 -4.19 34.46 0.93
CA ALA A 156 -5.09 33.72 0.05
C ALA A 156 -4.31 32.71 -0.84
N LYS A 157 -3.12 33.09 -1.30
CA LYS A 157 -2.23 32.21 -2.08
C LYS A 157 -1.70 31.05 -1.23
N GLN A 158 -1.30 31.29 0.02
CA GLN A 158 -0.91 30.24 0.97
C GLN A 158 -2.07 29.27 1.26
N PHE A 159 -3.29 29.79 1.42
CA PHE A 159 -4.50 28.97 1.56
C PHE A 159 -4.77 28.10 0.34
N LEU A 160 -4.69 28.66 -0.87
CA LEU A 160 -4.86 27.90 -2.11
C LEU A 160 -3.77 26.82 -2.27
N GLN A 161 -2.52 27.08 -1.86
CA GLN A 161 -1.44 26.08 -1.85
C GLN A 161 -1.66 24.94 -0.85
N ALA A 162 -2.33 25.19 0.29
CA ALA A 162 -2.75 24.13 1.20
C ALA A 162 -3.90 23.31 0.59
N ALA A 163 -4.87 23.98 -0.05
CA ALA A 163 -5.97 23.33 -0.77
C ALA A 163 -5.49 22.47 -1.95
N GLU A 164 -4.39 22.82 -2.63
CA GLU A 164 -3.80 21.97 -3.69
C GLU A 164 -3.17 20.67 -3.18
N ALA A 165 -2.83 20.59 -1.89
CA ALA A 165 -2.14 19.44 -1.29
C ALA A 165 -3.09 18.38 -0.71
N ILE A 166 -4.32 18.78 -0.35
CA ILE A 166 -5.35 17.95 0.29
C ILE A 166 -6.44 17.61 -0.75
N ASP A 167 -6.53 16.33 -1.13
CA ASP A 167 -7.44 15.83 -2.18
C ASP A 167 -8.83 15.41 -1.69
N ASP A 168 -8.95 15.10 -0.39
CA ASP A 168 -10.09 14.41 0.22
C ASP A 168 -11.06 15.35 0.97
N ILE A 169 -10.69 16.61 1.15
CA ILE A 169 -11.52 17.65 1.76
C ILE A 169 -11.85 18.73 0.72
N PRO A 170 -13.13 19.13 0.54
CA PRO A 170 -13.49 20.24 -0.32
C PRO A 170 -13.11 21.59 0.31
N PHE A 171 -12.47 22.45 -0.48
CA PHE A 171 -12.13 23.81 -0.11
C PHE A 171 -13.03 24.83 -0.81
N GLY A 172 -13.37 25.89 -0.08
CA GLY A 172 -14.07 27.07 -0.58
C GLY A 172 -13.28 28.35 -0.30
N ILE A 173 -13.46 29.37 -1.12
CA ILE A 173 -12.89 30.70 -0.90
C ILE A 173 -13.94 31.79 -1.13
N THR A 174 -14.00 32.78 -0.25
CA THR A 174 -14.93 33.91 -0.39
C THR A 174 -14.29 35.25 -0.02
N SER A 175 -14.71 36.29 -0.74
CA SER A 175 -14.43 37.70 -0.45
C SER A 175 -15.70 38.50 -0.13
N ASN A 176 -16.87 37.84 -0.10
CA ASN A 176 -18.15 38.52 0.16
C ASN A 176 -18.37 38.74 1.68
N SER A 177 -18.48 40.01 2.08
CA SER A 177 -18.73 40.44 3.47
C SER A 177 -19.96 39.82 4.14
N ASP A 178 -20.98 39.46 3.36
CA ASP A 178 -22.18 38.81 3.89
C ASP A 178 -21.88 37.39 4.37
N VAL A 179 -20.96 36.69 3.69
CA VAL A 179 -20.51 35.35 4.05
C VAL A 179 -19.57 35.41 5.27
N PHE A 180 -18.68 36.41 5.34
CA PHE A 180 -17.90 36.70 6.55
C PHE A 180 -18.83 36.91 7.77
N SER A 181 -19.85 37.75 7.62
CA SER A 181 -20.82 38.05 8.68
C SER A 181 -21.62 36.81 9.10
N LYS A 182 -22.04 35.98 8.14
CA LYS A 182 -22.75 34.71 8.36
C LYS A 182 -21.96 33.72 9.23
N TYR A 183 -20.64 33.73 9.15
CA TYR A 183 -19.75 32.89 9.96
C TYR A 183 -18.98 33.66 11.04
N GLN A 184 -19.41 34.88 11.40
CA GLN A 184 -18.85 35.67 12.52
C GLN A 184 -17.34 35.94 12.38
N LEU A 185 -16.91 36.40 11.19
CA LEU A 185 -15.52 36.81 10.94
C LEU A 185 -15.43 38.31 10.61
N ASP A 186 -14.71 39.06 11.44
CA ASP A 186 -14.45 40.50 11.24
C ASP A 186 -13.25 40.78 10.31
N LYS A 187 -12.37 39.79 10.19
CA LYS A 187 -11.09 39.84 9.46
C LYS A 187 -10.89 38.56 8.64
N ASP A 188 -9.91 38.62 7.75
CA ASP A 188 -9.48 37.48 6.94
C ASP A 188 -9.01 36.31 7.82
N GLY A 189 -9.31 35.09 7.40
CA GLY A 189 -9.09 33.88 8.19
C GLY A 189 -9.58 32.60 7.50
N VAL A 190 -9.43 31.46 8.18
CA VAL A 190 -9.82 30.14 7.67
C VAL A 190 -10.68 29.44 8.72
N VAL A 191 -11.72 28.73 8.29
CA VAL A 191 -12.60 27.94 9.15
C VAL A 191 -12.75 26.53 8.58
N LEU A 192 -12.55 25.53 9.43
CA LEU A 192 -12.88 24.14 9.15
C LEU A 192 -14.27 23.85 9.75
N PHE A 193 -15.14 23.26 8.94
CA PHE A 193 -16.46 22.77 9.33
C PHE A 193 -16.45 21.25 9.27
N LYS A 194 -17.16 20.62 10.19
CA LYS A 194 -17.23 19.16 10.30
C LYS A 194 -18.59 18.72 10.86
N LYS A 195 -19.01 17.50 10.56
CA LYS A 195 -20.33 16.96 10.99
C LYS A 195 -20.30 16.25 12.34
N PHE A 196 -19.21 16.39 13.10
CA PHE A 196 -18.96 15.72 14.37
C PHE A 196 -18.27 16.64 15.39
N ASP A 197 -18.27 16.21 16.66
CA ASP A 197 -17.69 16.94 17.80
C ASP A 197 -18.18 18.40 17.90
N GLU A 198 -17.29 19.37 18.00
CA GLU A 198 -17.61 20.81 18.09
C GLU A 198 -18.15 21.42 16.79
N GLY A 199 -18.18 20.66 15.68
CA GLY A 199 -18.74 21.04 14.39
C GLY A 199 -17.99 22.14 13.61
N ARG A 200 -17.16 22.94 14.29
CA ARG A 200 -16.43 24.07 13.73
C ARG A 200 -15.12 24.33 14.46
N ASN A 201 -14.05 24.52 13.69
CA ASN A 201 -12.75 25.00 14.18
C ASN A 201 -12.36 26.27 13.41
N ASN A 202 -12.03 27.34 14.13
CA ASN A 202 -11.44 28.55 13.52
C ASN A 202 -9.91 28.42 13.51
N PHE A 203 -9.25 28.83 12.44
CA PHE A 203 -7.79 28.92 12.39
C PHE A 203 -7.28 30.12 13.20
N GLU A 204 -6.24 29.91 13.99
CA GLU A 204 -5.54 30.95 14.75
C GLU A 204 -4.04 30.91 14.42
N GLY A 205 -3.43 32.08 14.21
CA GLY A 205 -2.02 32.21 13.87
C GLY A 205 -1.78 32.89 12.52
N GLU A 206 -0.58 32.66 11.96
CA GLU A 206 -0.16 33.18 10.65
C GLU A 206 -0.58 32.22 9.53
N VAL A 207 -1.17 32.76 8.46
CA VAL A 207 -1.72 31.97 7.34
C VAL A 207 -0.59 31.55 6.39
N THR A 208 0.10 30.46 6.74
CA THR A 208 1.05 29.76 5.87
C THR A 208 0.49 28.39 5.46
N LYS A 209 0.98 27.84 4.36
CA LYS A 209 0.63 26.49 3.90
C LYS A 209 0.84 25.46 5.00
N GLU A 210 1.98 25.50 5.67
CA GLU A 210 2.39 24.54 6.71
C GLU A 210 1.43 24.60 7.91
N ASN A 211 1.19 25.80 8.45
CA ASN A 211 0.29 25.99 9.59
C ASN A 211 -1.14 25.56 9.26
N LEU A 212 -1.60 25.77 8.02
CA LEU A 212 -2.92 25.33 7.57
C LEU A 212 -3.00 23.80 7.41
N LEU A 213 -1.97 23.16 6.87
CA LEU A 213 -1.93 21.70 6.78
C LEU A 213 -1.97 21.06 8.17
N ASP A 214 -1.20 21.56 9.13
CA ASP A 214 -1.19 21.06 10.50
C ASP A 214 -2.54 21.31 11.20
N PHE A 215 -3.12 22.51 11.05
CA PHE A 215 -4.45 22.83 11.57
C PHE A 215 -5.54 21.91 11.02
N ILE A 216 -5.52 21.60 9.72
CA ILE A 216 -6.52 20.73 9.09
C ILE A 216 -6.30 19.29 9.54
N LYS A 217 -5.06 18.76 9.46
CA LYS A 217 -4.70 17.43 9.97
C LYS A 217 -5.14 17.19 11.42
N TYR A 218 -4.95 18.18 12.29
CA TYR A 218 -5.29 18.10 13.71
C TYR A 218 -6.80 18.13 13.99
N ASN A 219 -7.62 18.69 13.09
CA ASN A 219 -9.06 18.90 13.31
C ASN A 219 -10.00 18.14 12.38
N GLN A 220 -9.48 17.54 11.30
CA GLN A 220 -10.24 16.73 10.33
C GLN A 220 -10.62 15.34 10.83
N LEU A 221 -9.99 14.84 11.90
CA LEU A 221 -10.32 13.55 12.48
C LEU A 221 -11.37 13.73 13.59
N PRO A 222 -12.41 12.87 13.66
CA PRO A 222 -13.30 12.86 14.82
C PRO A 222 -12.56 12.38 16.06
N LEU A 223 -12.99 12.87 17.21
CA LEU A 223 -12.37 12.58 18.51
C LEU A 223 -12.44 11.09 18.87
N VAL A 224 -13.46 10.39 18.36
CA VAL A 224 -13.59 8.93 18.41
C VAL A 224 -13.92 8.41 17.00
N ILE A 225 -13.18 7.41 16.52
CA ILE A 225 -13.33 6.85 15.17
C ILE A 225 -13.96 5.46 15.24
N GLU A 226 -15.00 5.18 14.44
CA GLU A 226 -15.51 3.81 14.28
C GLU A 226 -14.54 2.99 13.43
N PHE A 227 -14.14 1.81 13.89
CA PHE A 227 -13.33 0.89 13.09
C PHE A 227 -14.20 0.19 12.03
N THR A 228 -13.86 0.43 10.76
CA THR A 228 -14.50 -0.13 9.58
C THR A 228 -13.45 -0.33 8.48
N GLU A 229 -13.77 -1.09 7.43
CA GLU A 229 -12.92 -1.22 6.24
C GLU A 229 -12.57 0.15 5.61
N GLN A 230 -13.46 1.14 5.70
CA GLN A 230 -13.27 2.48 5.13
C GLN A 230 -12.38 3.38 6.01
N THR A 231 -12.39 3.18 7.32
CA THR A 231 -11.60 3.98 8.28
C THR A 231 -10.24 3.35 8.60
N ALA A 232 -10.09 2.03 8.45
CA ALA A 232 -8.84 1.32 8.73
C ALA A 232 -7.61 1.89 7.98
N PRO A 233 -7.65 2.23 6.67
CA PRO A 233 -6.52 2.86 6.00
C PRO A 233 -6.15 4.24 6.57
N LYS A 234 -7.13 5.00 7.07
CA LYS A 234 -6.91 6.31 7.71
C LYS A 234 -6.32 6.16 9.12
N ILE A 235 -6.76 5.14 9.85
CA ILE A 235 -6.28 4.78 11.19
C ILE A 235 -4.80 4.35 11.14
N PHE A 236 -4.46 3.38 10.28
CA PHE A 236 -3.11 2.82 10.22
C PHE A 236 -2.13 3.66 9.37
N GLY A 237 -2.63 4.39 8.36
CA GLY A 237 -1.87 5.39 7.62
C GLY A 237 -1.63 6.69 8.38
N GLY A 238 -2.21 6.84 9.58
CA GLY A 238 -2.04 8.03 10.43
C GLY A 238 -0.65 8.17 11.04
N GLU A 239 -0.32 9.42 11.41
CA GLU A 239 0.93 9.76 12.12
C GLU A 239 0.91 9.30 13.58
N ILE A 240 -0.27 9.21 14.21
CA ILE A 240 -0.42 8.73 15.59
C ILE A 240 -0.28 7.21 15.61
N LYS A 241 0.80 6.71 16.23
CA LYS A 241 1.09 5.27 16.38
C LYS A 241 0.58 4.63 17.66
N THR A 242 0.07 5.41 18.61
CA THR A 242 -0.58 4.88 19.84
C THR A 242 -2.09 4.92 19.68
N HIS A 243 -2.74 3.76 19.65
CA HIS A 243 -4.20 3.65 19.50
C HIS A 243 -4.82 3.02 20.75
N ILE A 244 -5.99 3.51 21.17
CA ILE A 244 -6.83 2.88 22.19
C ILE A 244 -8.13 2.42 21.55
N LEU A 245 -8.43 1.13 21.70
CA LEU A 245 -9.57 0.46 21.10
C LEU A 245 -10.58 0.12 22.20
N LEU A 246 -11.80 0.66 22.07
CA LEU A 246 -12.98 0.23 22.80
C LEU A 246 -13.75 -0.80 21.98
N PHE A 247 -13.73 -2.06 22.40
CA PHE A 247 -14.59 -3.11 21.90
C PHE A 247 -15.98 -2.90 22.49
N LEU A 248 -16.94 -2.46 21.69
CA LEU A 248 -18.29 -2.08 22.13
C LEU A 248 -19.34 -2.78 21.27
N PRO A 249 -20.01 -3.84 21.76
CA PRO A 249 -21.04 -4.53 20.99
C PRO A 249 -22.22 -3.59 20.76
N LYS A 250 -22.72 -3.48 19.53
CA LYS A 250 -23.93 -2.67 19.25
C LYS A 250 -25.19 -3.21 19.94
N SER A 251 -25.17 -4.47 20.39
CA SER A 251 -26.22 -5.06 21.23
C SER A 251 -26.15 -4.70 22.73
N VAL A 252 -25.09 -4.03 23.20
CA VAL A 252 -24.87 -3.79 24.63
C VAL A 252 -25.87 -2.81 25.24
N SER A 253 -26.26 -3.04 26.50
CA SER A 253 -27.01 -2.06 27.29
C SER A 253 -26.20 -0.78 27.50
N ASP A 254 -26.84 0.38 27.39
CA ASP A 254 -26.22 1.70 27.52
C ASP A 254 -24.99 1.91 26.61
N TYR A 255 -25.15 1.56 25.32
CA TYR A 255 -24.16 1.81 24.27
C TYR A 255 -23.71 3.29 24.24
N ASP A 256 -24.68 4.21 24.19
CA ASP A 256 -24.42 5.65 24.08
C ASP A 256 -23.72 6.23 25.32
N GLY A 257 -24.06 5.77 26.54
CA GLY A 257 -23.39 6.21 27.78
C GLY A 257 -21.93 5.76 27.86
N LYS A 258 -21.64 4.53 27.44
CA LYS A 258 -20.27 3.99 27.34
C LYS A 258 -19.45 4.71 26.26
N LEU A 259 -20.02 4.90 25.07
CA LEU A 259 -19.36 5.63 24.00
C LEU A 259 -19.13 7.11 24.36
N SER A 260 -20.06 7.74 25.09
CA SER A 260 -19.90 9.09 25.62
C SER A 260 -18.77 9.17 26.64
N SER A 261 -18.67 8.19 27.55
CA SER A 261 -17.58 8.11 28.53
C SER A 261 -16.20 7.99 27.85
N PHE A 262 -16.13 7.18 26.78
CA PHE A 262 -14.93 7.04 25.96
C PHE A 262 -14.59 8.34 25.19
N ARG A 263 -15.59 9.04 24.65
CA ARG A 263 -15.43 10.35 23.99
C ARG A 263 -14.92 11.42 24.96
N THR A 264 -15.47 11.48 26.18
CA THR A 264 -15.02 12.41 27.22
C THR A 264 -13.55 12.17 27.60
N ALA A 265 -13.12 10.91 27.72
CA ALA A 265 -11.71 10.60 27.97
C ALA A 265 -10.80 11.04 26.80
N ALA A 266 -11.25 10.87 25.55
CA ALA A 266 -10.50 11.21 24.34
C ALA A 266 -10.10 12.70 24.25
N GLU A 267 -10.90 13.62 24.82
CA GLU A 267 -10.62 15.06 24.85
C GLU A 267 -9.23 15.40 25.41
N SER A 268 -8.75 14.62 26.39
CA SER A 268 -7.47 14.86 27.08
C SER A 268 -6.24 14.39 26.28
N PHE A 269 -6.42 13.64 25.20
CA PHE A 269 -5.34 12.94 24.47
C PHE A 269 -5.31 13.22 22.97
N LYS A 270 -6.07 14.20 22.48
CA LYS A 270 -6.06 14.63 21.07
C LYS A 270 -4.62 14.89 20.58
N GLY A 271 -4.26 14.28 19.46
CA GLY A 271 -2.91 14.33 18.89
C GLY A 271 -1.85 13.42 19.55
N LYS A 272 -2.19 12.68 20.62
CA LYS A 272 -1.27 11.77 21.34
C LYS A 272 -1.70 10.31 21.24
N ILE A 273 -2.98 10.05 21.45
CA ILE A 273 -3.57 8.72 21.40
C ILE A 273 -4.80 8.79 20.50
N LEU A 274 -4.92 7.87 19.54
CA LEU A 274 -6.07 7.77 18.65
C LEU A 274 -7.15 6.91 19.32
N PHE A 275 -8.33 7.48 19.57
CA PHE A 275 -9.44 6.78 20.20
C PHE A 275 -10.34 6.15 19.13
N ILE A 276 -10.46 4.83 19.19
CA ILE A 276 -11.16 3.99 18.22
C ILE A 276 -12.19 3.16 18.96
N PHE A 277 -13.39 3.01 18.41
CA PHE A 277 -14.35 2.01 18.88
C PHE A 277 -14.67 1.00 17.78
N ILE A 278 -14.90 -0.25 18.16
CA ILE A 278 -15.09 -1.37 17.24
C ILE A 278 -16.30 -2.20 17.69
N ASP A 279 -17.20 -2.48 16.75
CA ASP A 279 -18.37 -3.33 17.02
C ASP A 279 -17.94 -4.80 17.15
N SER A 280 -17.93 -5.31 18.38
CA SER A 280 -17.54 -6.69 18.68
C SER A 280 -18.57 -7.74 18.24
N ASP A 281 -19.82 -7.33 17.94
CA ASP A 281 -20.84 -8.24 17.40
C ASP A 281 -20.58 -8.59 15.94
N HIS A 282 -19.98 -7.66 15.17
CA HIS A 282 -19.74 -7.78 13.73
C HIS A 282 -18.78 -8.94 13.39
N THR A 283 -19.09 -9.69 12.32
CA THR A 283 -18.30 -10.86 11.89
C THR A 283 -16.91 -10.48 11.42
N ASP A 284 -16.77 -9.36 10.72
CA ASP A 284 -15.52 -8.98 10.07
C ASP A 284 -14.48 -8.53 11.10
N ASN A 285 -14.94 -8.14 12.30
CA ASN A 285 -14.11 -7.72 13.42
C ASN A 285 -13.59 -8.89 14.28
N GLN A 286 -14.01 -10.14 14.05
CA GLN A 286 -13.60 -11.28 14.90
C GLN A 286 -12.09 -11.50 14.92
N ARG A 287 -11.40 -11.34 13.79
CA ARG A 287 -9.93 -11.44 13.72
C ARG A 287 -9.22 -10.40 14.59
N ILE A 288 -9.84 -9.25 14.81
CA ILE A 288 -9.28 -8.18 15.66
C ILE A 288 -9.51 -8.52 17.14
N LEU A 289 -10.68 -9.08 17.50
CA LEU A 289 -10.90 -9.64 18.83
C LEU A 289 -9.86 -10.73 19.16
N GLU A 290 -9.66 -11.68 18.23
CA GLU A 290 -8.65 -12.74 18.34
C GLU A 290 -7.22 -12.18 18.52
N PHE A 291 -6.83 -11.19 17.71
CA PHE A 291 -5.53 -10.52 17.81
C PHE A 291 -5.30 -9.80 19.15
N PHE A 292 -6.36 -9.31 19.79
CA PHE A 292 -6.31 -8.68 21.12
C PHE A 292 -6.60 -9.65 22.29
N GLY A 293 -6.74 -10.95 22.00
CA GLY A 293 -7.01 -11.99 23.00
C GLY A 293 -8.35 -11.80 23.71
N LEU A 294 -9.37 -11.32 22.99
CA LEU A 294 -10.71 -11.04 23.49
C LEU A 294 -11.74 -12.01 22.90
N LYS A 295 -12.67 -12.43 23.73
CA LYS A 295 -13.90 -13.13 23.33
C LYS A 295 -15.08 -12.16 23.29
N LYS A 296 -16.17 -12.54 22.62
CA LYS A 296 -17.40 -11.71 22.55
C LYS A 296 -18.00 -11.46 23.94
N GLU A 297 -17.95 -12.48 24.80
CA GLU A 297 -18.53 -12.46 26.14
C GLU A 297 -17.72 -11.60 27.13
N GLU A 298 -16.49 -11.26 26.76
CA GLU A 298 -15.58 -10.38 27.52
C GLU A 298 -15.74 -8.91 27.09
N CYS A 299 -16.57 -8.63 26.07
CA CYS A 299 -16.90 -7.28 25.62
C CYS A 299 -18.13 -6.74 26.36
N PRO A 300 -18.20 -5.43 26.70
CA PRO A 300 -17.29 -4.39 26.24
C PRO A 300 -15.98 -4.32 27.02
N ALA A 301 -14.89 -4.04 26.31
CA ALA A 301 -13.54 -4.00 26.86
C ALA A 301 -12.67 -2.93 26.19
N VAL A 302 -11.60 -2.50 26.86
CA VAL A 302 -10.60 -1.58 26.32
C VAL A 302 -9.24 -2.27 26.20
N ARG A 303 -8.52 -1.96 25.12
CA ARG A 303 -7.10 -2.29 24.92
C ARG A 303 -6.39 -1.08 24.33
N LEU A 304 -5.09 -0.95 24.60
CA LEU A 304 -4.22 0.04 23.97
C LEU A 304 -3.11 -0.70 23.21
N ILE A 305 -2.70 -0.18 22.06
CA ILE A 305 -1.63 -0.73 21.23
C ILE A 305 -0.69 0.39 20.76
N THR A 306 0.60 0.09 20.71
CA THR A 306 1.61 0.89 20.01
C THR A 306 1.97 0.24 18.67
N LEU A 307 2.12 1.04 17.62
CA LEU A 307 2.36 0.62 16.23
C LEU A 307 3.70 1.18 15.73
N GLU A 308 4.75 0.96 16.52
CA GLU A 308 6.13 1.33 16.18
C GLU A 308 6.83 0.12 15.50
N GLU A 309 8.16 -0.05 15.68
CA GLU A 309 8.89 -1.26 15.25
C GLU A 309 8.31 -2.55 15.87
N GLU A 310 7.73 -2.46 17.07
CA GLU A 310 7.09 -3.56 17.79
C GLU A 310 5.63 -3.23 18.14
N MET A 311 4.74 -4.18 17.88
CA MET A 311 3.30 -4.06 18.20
C MET A 311 3.00 -4.52 19.64
N THR A 312 3.16 -3.62 20.60
CA THR A 312 2.95 -3.91 22.02
C THR A 312 1.52 -3.61 22.45
N LYS A 313 0.85 -4.58 23.08
CA LYS A 313 -0.53 -4.48 23.58
C LYS A 313 -0.54 -4.22 25.09
N TYR A 314 -1.55 -3.49 25.55
CA TYR A 314 -1.74 -3.11 26.96
C TYR A 314 -3.21 -3.27 27.36
N LYS A 315 -3.44 -3.80 28.57
CA LYS A 315 -4.77 -3.92 29.21
C LYS A 315 -4.85 -2.93 30.39
N PRO A 316 -5.99 -2.25 30.63
CA PRO A 316 -6.20 -1.51 31.87
C PRO A 316 -6.19 -2.41 33.11
N GLU A 317 -5.77 -1.87 34.25
CA GLU A 317 -5.77 -2.57 35.55
C GLU A 317 -7.18 -2.80 36.13
N SER A 318 -8.18 -2.09 35.61
CA SER A 318 -9.59 -2.19 35.97
C SER A 318 -10.44 -2.42 34.73
N ASP A 319 -11.50 -3.23 34.86
CA ASP A 319 -12.49 -3.46 33.80
C ASP A 319 -13.63 -2.40 33.82
N GLU A 320 -13.54 -1.37 34.68
CA GLU A 320 -14.48 -0.24 34.74
C GLU A 320 -14.33 0.71 33.54
N LEU A 321 -15.40 0.90 32.75
CA LEU A 321 -15.41 1.74 31.54
C LEU A 321 -15.96 3.16 31.77
N THR A 322 -15.46 3.87 32.79
CA THR A 322 -15.79 5.28 33.02
C THR A 322 -14.75 6.23 32.40
N ALA A 323 -15.13 7.48 32.15
CA ALA A 323 -14.23 8.48 31.57
C ALA A 323 -12.96 8.67 32.42
N GLU A 324 -13.10 8.66 33.75
CA GLU A 324 -11.99 8.79 34.70
C GLU A 324 -11.01 7.61 34.61
N ARG A 325 -11.53 6.38 34.49
CA ARG A 325 -10.71 5.16 34.42
C ARG A 325 -9.97 5.03 33.11
N ILE A 326 -10.62 5.37 32.00
CA ILE A 326 -10.00 5.40 30.68
C ILE A 326 -8.90 6.48 30.64
N THR A 327 -9.16 7.65 31.25
CA THR A 327 -8.19 8.74 31.37
C THR A 327 -6.99 8.36 32.26
N GLU A 328 -7.24 7.73 33.41
CA GLU A 328 -6.21 7.19 34.32
C GLU A 328 -5.31 6.17 33.60
N PHE A 329 -5.90 5.23 32.87
CA PHE A 329 -5.19 4.23 32.08
C PHE A 329 -4.28 4.88 31.02
N CYS A 330 -4.80 5.81 30.22
CA CYS A 330 -4.04 6.54 29.21
C CYS A 330 -2.88 7.34 29.81
N HIS A 331 -3.10 8.03 30.94
CA HIS A 331 -2.01 8.75 31.63
C HIS A 331 -0.93 7.80 32.13
N ARG A 332 -1.30 6.72 32.82
CA ARG A 332 -0.32 5.76 33.33
C ARG A 332 0.43 5.03 32.23
N PHE A 333 -0.20 4.79 31.07
CA PHE A 333 0.48 4.31 29.88
C PHE A 333 1.54 5.31 29.39
N LEU A 334 1.17 6.59 29.19
CA LEU A 334 2.09 7.64 28.75
C LEU A 334 3.23 7.93 29.74
N GLU A 335 3.04 7.59 31.03
CA GLU A 335 4.08 7.64 32.06
C GLU A 335 4.97 6.38 32.13
N GLY A 336 4.75 5.37 31.27
CA GLY A 336 5.47 4.10 31.29
C GLY A 336 5.16 3.19 32.48
N LYS A 337 4.02 3.40 33.16
CA LYS A 337 3.61 2.69 34.39
C LYS A 337 2.65 1.52 34.17
N ILE A 338 2.32 1.21 32.92
CA ILE A 338 1.53 0.03 32.54
C ILE A 338 2.48 -0.96 31.86
N LYS A 339 2.49 -2.21 32.32
CA LYS A 339 3.26 -3.28 31.70
C LYS A 339 2.58 -3.79 30.42
N PRO A 340 3.32 -4.27 29.42
CA PRO A 340 2.75 -5.01 28.29
C PRO A 340 1.82 -6.13 28.77
N HIS A 341 0.68 -6.27 28.11
CA HIS A 341 -0.23 -7.39 28.31
C HIS A 341 0.15 -8.50 27.33
N LEU A 342 0.92 -9.48 27.81
CA LEU A 342 1.30 -10.66 27.04
C LEU A 342 0.08 -11.55 26.82
N MET A 343 -0.27 -11.78 25.56
CA MET A 343 -1.32 -12.71 25.18
C MET A 343 -0.90 -14.17 25.40
N SER A 344 -1.83 -15.02 25.83
CA SER A 344 -1.62 -16.48 25.85
C SER A 344 -2.93 -17.19 25.59
N GLN A 345 -2.87 -18.26 24.80
CA GLN A 345 -3.91 -19.27 24.72
C GLN A 345 -4.08 -19.99 26.06
N GLU A 346 -5.19 -20.73 26.19
CA GLU A 346 -5.31 -21.75 27.23
C GLU A 346 -4.39 -22.93 26.95
N LEU A 347 -3.76 -23.47 27.99
CA LEU A 347 -2.91 -24.64 27.90
C LEU A 347 -3.77 -25.87 27.58
N PRO A 348 -3.53 -26.59 26.47
CA PRO A 348 -4.27 -27.83 26.18
C PRO A 348 -4.06 -28.89 27.27
N GLU A 349 -5.10 -29.65 27.62
CA GLU A 349 -4.97 -30.73 28.62
C GLU A 349 -3.97 -31.82 28.20
N ASP A 350 -3.69 -31.96 26.90
CA ASP A 350 -2.77 -32.92 26.32
C ASP A 350 -1.52 -32.29 25.67
N TRP A 351 -1.15 -31.07 26.10
CA TRP A 351 -0.02 -30.29 25.58
C TRP A 351 1.31 -31.06 25.55
N ASP A 352 1.52 -31.99 26.49
CA ASP A 352 2.73 -32.79 26.65
C ASP A 352 2.61 -34.23 26.12
N LYS A 353 1.43 -34.62 25.63
CA LYS A 353 1.12 -36.01 25.25
C LYS A 353 1.79 -36.47 23.95
N GLN A 354 2.08 -35.53 23.05
CA GLN A 354 2.72 -35.80 21.77
C GLN A 354 4.25 -35.72 21.87
N PRO A 355 5.00 -36.26 20.89
CA PRO A 355 6.46 -36.13 20.84
C PRO A 355 6.92 -34.67 20.81
N VAL A 356 6.25 -33.83 20.01
CA VAL A 356 6.41 -32.37 20.03
C VAL A 356 5.46 -31.78 21.06
N LYS A 357 6.00 -31.06 22.05
CA LYS A 357 5.23 -30.38 23.11
C LYS A 357 4.59 -29.10 22.58
N VAL A 358 3.37 -28.80 23.03
CA VAL A 358 2.67 -27.54 22.70
C VAL A 358 2.91 -26.54 23.82
N LEU A 359 3.47 -25.38 23.49
CA LEU A 359 3.65 -24.27 24.42
C LEU A 359 2.64 -23.16 24.12
N VAL A 360 2.27 -22.46 25.19
CA VAL A 360 1.49 -21.23 25.21
C VAL A 360 2.18 -20.25 26.16
N GLY A 361 1.86 -18.95 26.11
CA GLY A 361 2.51 -17.95 26.97
C GLY A 361 2.48 -18.30 28.47
N LYS A 362 1.42 -18.98 28.95
CA LYS A 362 1.27 -19.44 30.34
C LYS A 362 2.28 -20.48 30.81
N ASN A 363 2.76 -21.40 29.95
CA ASN A 363 3.73 -22.45 30.33
C ASN A 363 5.09 -22.29 29.65
N PHE A 364 5.24 -21.34 28.72
CA PHE A 364 6.47 -21.16 27.96
C PHE A 364 7.69 -20.98 28.85
N GLU A 365 7.65 -20.09 29.85
CA GLU A 365 8.82 -19.86 30.71
C GLU A 365 9.21 -21.08 31.55
N GLU A 366 8.22 -21.79 32.09
CA GLU A 366 8.44 -22.98 32.92
C GLU A 366 9.11 -24.11 32.13
N VAL A 367 8.72 -24.30 30.87
CA VAL A 367 9.27 -25.36 30.03
C VAL A 367 10.56 -24.92 29.36
N ALA A 368 10.58 -23.77 28.67
CA ALA A 368 11.72 -23.35 27.86
C ALA A 368 12.96 -22.99 28.68
N PHE A 369 12.80 -22.52 29.92
CA PHE A 369 13.91 -22.18 30.82
C PHE A 369 14.07 -23.17 31.99
N ASP A 370 13.64 -24.44 31.84
CA ASP A 370 14.03 -25.50 32.78
C ASP A 370 15.54 -25.73 32.69
N GLU A 371 16.26 -25.39 33.77
CA GLU A 371 17.71 -25.52 33.91
C GLU A 371 18.25 -26.94 33.65
N ASN A 372 17.38 -27.96 33.62
CA ASN A 372 17.71 -29.36 33.40
C ASN A 372 17.38 -29.88 31.98
N LYS A 373 16.80 -29.04 31.11
CA LYS A 373 16.33 -29.44 29.77
C LYS A 373 16.90 -28.54 28.67
N ASN A 374 17.30 -29.20 27.60
CA ASN A 374 17.66 -28.58 26.33
C ASN A 374 16.39 -28.52 25.47
N VAL A 375 15.75 -27.35 25.42
CA VAL A 375 14.47 -27.18 24.72
C VAL A 375 14.69 -26.53 23.37
N PHE A 376 14.13 -27.11 22.31
CA PHE A 376 14.16 -26.55 20.96
C PHE A 376 12.74 -26.24 20.51
N VAL A 377 12.47 -24.96 20.24
CA VAL A 377 11.11 -24.44 20.04
C VAL A 377 10.94 -23.87 18.64
N GLU A 378 9.91 -24.35 17.95
CA GLU A 378 9.38 -23.73 16.73
C GLU A 378 8.36 -22.63 17.09
N PHE A 379 8.64 -21.40 16.69
CA PHE A 379 7.69 -20.29 16.74
C PHE A 379 7.05 -20.12 15.35
N TYR A 380 5.76 -20.42 15.25
CA TYR A 380 5.05 -20.51 13.97
C TYR A 380 3.80 -19.61 13.91
N ALA A 381 3.27 -19.46 12.69
CA ALA A 381 1.97 -18.85 12.40
C ALA A 381 1.08 -19.84 11.62
N PRO A 382 -0.19 -20.10 12.02
CA PRO A 382 -1.04 -21.14 11.41
C PRO A 382 -1.28 -20.99 9.90
N TRP A 383 -1.18 -19.78 9.36
CA TRP A 383 -1.38 -19.50 7.94
C TRP A 383 -0.08 -19.57 7.11
N CYS A 384 1.11 -19.51 7.72
CA CYS A 384 2.37 -19.44 7.00
C CYS A 384 2.67 -20.73 6.20
N GLY A 385 3.01 -20.57 4.91
CA GLY A 385 3.36 -21.68 4.02
C GLY A 385 4.62 -22.43 4.46
N HIS A 386 5.69 -21.70 4.83
CA HIS A 386 6.94 -22.30 5.29
C HIS A 386 6.79 -23.08 6.61
N CYS A 387 5.92 -22.63 7.52
CA CYS A 387 5.60 -23.39 8.74
C CYS A 387 4.91 -24.72 8.41
N LYS A 388 3.96 -24.72 7.45
CA LYS A 388 3.28 -25.94 6.98
C LYS A 388 4.23 -26.92 6.27
N GLN A 389 5.25 -26.42 5.58
CA GLN A 389 6.31 -27.23 4.98
C GLN A 389 7.24 -27.82 6.05
N LEU A 390 7.53 -27.09 7.12
CA LEU A 390 8.40 -27.53 8.21
C LEU A 390 7.74 -28.56 9.15
N ALA A 391 6.44 -28.42 9.43
CA ALA A 391 5.75 -29.24 10.44
C ALA A 391 5.97 -30.77 10.31
N PRO A 392 5.94 -31.41 9.11
CA PRO A 392 6.22 -32.85 8.96
C PRO A 392 7.68 -33.25 9.24
N ILE A 393 8.62 -32.31 9.22
CA ILE A 393 10.03 -32.51 9.59
C ILE A 393 10.17 -32.31 11.11
N TRP A 394 9.50 -31.30 11.67
CA TRP A 394 9.49 -31.03 13.11
C TRP A 394 8.83 -32.16 13.91
N ASP A 395 7.72 -32.72 13.44
CA ASP A 395 7.08 -33.88 14.08
C ASP A 395 7.99 -35.13 14.05
N LYS A 396 8.80 -35.32 12.99
CA LYS A 396 9.83 -36.39 12.93
C LYS A 396 11.00 -36.14 13.89
N LEU A 397 11.38 -34.88 14.08
CA LEU A 397 12.39 -34.50 15.07
C LEU A 397 11.89 -34.82 16.48
N GLY A 398 10.65 -34.44 16.81
CA GLY A 398 9.99 -34.82 18.05
C GLY A 398 9.95 -36.33 18.27
N GLU A 399 9.52 -37.10 17.26
CA GLU A 399 9.48 -38.57 17.34
C GLU A 399 10.87 -39.21 17.53
N THR A 400 11.93 -38.57 17.01
CA THR A 400 13.33 -39.01 17.22
C THR A 400 13.78 -38.81 18.67
N TYR A 401 13.40 -37.70 19.31
CA TYR A 401 13.89 -37.29 20.63
C TYR A 401 12.91 -37.54 21.78
N LYS A 402 11.73 -38.12 21.54
CA LYS A 402 10.66 -38.32 22.53
C LYS A 402 11.06 -39.06 23.81
N ASP A 403 12.04 -39.96 23.72
CA ASP A 403 12.55 -40.79 24.81
C ASP A 403 13.92 -40.28 25.33
N HIS A 404 14.37 -39.10 24.91
CA HIS A 404 15.65 -38.52 25.31
C HIS A 404 15.59 -37.93 26.73
N GLU A 405 16.65 -38.14 27.53
CA GLU A 405 16.66 -37.79 28.95
C GLU A 405 16.48 -36.29 29.22
N ASN A 406 17.07 -35.45 28.37
CA ASN A 406 17.14 -34.00 28.56
C ASN A 406 16.88 -33.15 27.30
N ILE A 407 16.39 -33.71 26.19
CA ILE A 407 16.03 -32.92 25.00
C ILE A 407 14.50 -32.85 24.88
N VAL A 408 13.96 -31.65 24.66
CA VAL A 408 12.53 -31.41 24.48
C VAL A 408 12.33 -30.68 23.16
N ILE A 409 11.55 -31.28 22.25
CA ILE A 409 11.12 -30.63 21.01
C ILE A 409 9.73 -30.03 21.25
N ALA A 410 9.55 -28.75 20.94
CA ALA A 410 8.33 -28.02 21.24
C ALA A 410 7.93 -27.06 20.10
N LYS A 411 6.69 -26.57 20.14
CA LYS A 411 6.19 -25.53 19.24
C LYS A 411 5.21 -24.59 19.93
N MET A 412 5.22 -23.32 19.53
CA MET A 412 4.32 -22.28 20.01
C MET A 412 3.73 -21.48 18.84
N ASP A 413 2.41 -21.31 18.85
CA ASP A 413 1.75 -20.35 17.96
C ASP A 413 2.06 -18.94 18.45
N SER A 414 3.02 -18.28 17.81
CA SER A 414 3.48 -16.94 18.18
C SER A 414 2.56 -15.83 17.66
N THR A 415 1.45 -16.18 17.00
CA THR A 415 0.38 -15.23 16.64
C THR A 415 -0.70 -15.19 17.71
N ALA A 416 -0.86 -16.30 18.45
CA ALA A 416 -1.81 -16.45 19.54
C ALA A 416 -1.18 -16.33 20.94
N ASN A 417 0.14 -16.23 21.04
CA ASN A 417 0.91 -16.15 22.29
C ASN A 417 2.05 -15.14 22.17
N GLU A 418 2.29 -14.38 23.24
CA GLU A 418 3.36 -13.39 23.38
C GLU A 418 4.17 -13.73 24.65
N VAL A 419 5.49 -13.57 24.60
CA VAL A 419 6.40 -13.89 25.71
C VAL A 419 7.47 -12.82 25.84
N GLU A 420 7.76 -12.35 27.06
CA GLU A 420 8.68 -11.21 27.28
C GLU A 420 10.11 -11.51 26.84
N ALA A 421 10.55 -12.76 27.01
CA ALA A 421 11.93 -13.17 26.78
C ALA A 421 12.28 -13.39 25.29
N ILE A 422 11.30 -13.51 24.38
CA ILE A 422 11.53 -13.88 22.98
C ILE A 422 10.73 -12.99 22.04
N LYS A 423 11.43 -12.35 21.11
CA LYS A 423 10.86 -11.60 20.00
C LYS A 423 10.92 -12.45 18.73
N VAL A 424 9.83 -12.47 17.98
CA VAL A 424 9.68 -13.27 16.76
C VAL A 424 9.27 -12.34 15.62
N HIS A 425 10.19 -12.11 14.68
CA HIS A 425 10.00 -11.16 13.58
C HIS A 425 9.64 -11.85 12.25
N SER A 426 9.81 -13.17 12.15
CA SER A 426 9.53 -13.98 10.96
C SER A 426 9.06 -15.40 11.33
N PHE A 427 8.40 -16.10 10.41
CA PHE A 427 7.83 -17.44 10.67
C PHE A 427 8.24 -18.46 9.58
N PRO A 428 8.75 -19.65 9.94
CA PRO A 428 9.08 -20.08 11.30
C PRO A 428 10.39 -19.45 11.80
N THR A 429 10.41 -19.10 13.09
CA THR A 429 11.65 -18.82 13.83
C THR A 429 11.94 -20.00 14.75
N LEU A 430 13.20 -20.44 14.82
CA LEU A 430 13.63 -21.61 15.58
C LEU A 430 14.67 -21.17 16.62
N LYS A 431 14.38 -21.37 17.91
CA LYS A 431 15.29 -21.00 19.00
C LYS A 431 15.48 -22.15 19.97
N PHE A 432 16.71 -22.27 20.46
CA PHE A 432 17.19 -23.29 21.36
C PHE A 432 17.54 -22.69 22.72
N PHE A 433 17.14 -23.41 23.76
CA PHE A 433 17.27 -23.03 25.15
C PHE A 433 18.07 -24.14 25.83
N PRO A 434 19.40 -23.99 25.96
CA PRO A 434 20.24 -24.99 26.60
C PRO A 434 19.90 -25.14 28.09
N ALA A 435 20.11 -26.33 28.63
CA ALA A 435 20.03 -26.61 30.07
C ALA A 435 21.05 -25.76 30.85
N SER A 436 20.63 -24.56 31.30
CA SER A 436 21.51 -23.53 31.84
C SER A 436 20.78 -22.60 32.80
N VAL A 437 21.48 -22.17 33.86
CA VAL A 437 21.01 -21.15 34.82
C VAL A 437 20.97 -19.73 34.22
N ASP A 438 21.73 -19.48 33.16
CA ASP A 438 21.92 -18.15 32.58
C ASP A 438 20.79 -17.74 31.60
N ARG A 439 19.74 -18.57 31.47
CA ARG A 439 18.61 -18.40 30.52
C ARG A 439 19.07 -18.08 29.09
N THR A 440 20.14 -18.74 28.67
CA THR A 440 20.74 -18.61 27.33
C THR A 440 19.73 -18.97 26.26
N VAL A 441 19.73 -18.19 25.16
CA VAL A 441 18.93 -18.45 23.97
C VAL A 441 19.90 -18.47 22.78
N ILE A 442 19.76 -19.49 21.93
CA ILE A 442 20.59 -19.68 20.74
C ILE A 442 19.66 -19.77 19.54
N ASP A 443 19.89 -18.93 18.53
CA ASP A 443 19.07 -18.91 17.32
C ASP A 443 19.59 -19.94 16.31
N TYR A 444 18.65 -20.64 15.66
CA TYR A 444 18.99 -21.66 14.66
C TYR A 444 18.84 -21.09 13.25
N ASN A 445 20.00 -20.85 12.62
CA ASN A 445 20.13 -20.30 11.27
C ASN A 445 20.61 -21.35 10.25
N GLY A 446 20.74 -22.62 10.66
CA GLY A 446 21.12 -23.74 9.80
C GLY A 446 19.98 -24.27 8.90
N GLU A 447 20.30 -25.30 8.10
CA GLU A 447 19.33 -25.94 7.20
C GLU A 447 18.10 -26.46 7.93
N ARG A 448 16.89 -26.22 7.39
CA ARG A 448 15.62 -26.68 7.97
C ARG A 448 15.32 -28.16 7.65
N THR A 449 16.32 -29.02 7.85
CA THR A 449 16.29 -30.47 7.55
C THR A 449 16.44 -31.29 8.83
N LEU A 450 15.94 -32.54 8.83
CA LEU A 450 16.02 -33.42 10.00
C LEU A 450 17.46 -33.68 10.46
N ASP A 451 18.40 -33.75 9.52
CA ASP A 451 19.81 -34.02 9.83
C ASP A 451 20.55 -32.75 10.28
N GLY A 452 20.19 -31.57 9.76
CA GLY A 452 20.65 -30.27 10.30
C GLY A 452 20.24 -30.09 11.76
N PHE A 453 18.96 -30.31 12.08
CA PHE A 453 18.46 -30.24 13.45
C PHE A 453 19.13 -31.24 14.40
N LYS A 454 19.40 -32.48 13.96
CA LYS A 454 20.14 -33.46 14.76
C LYS A 454 21.56 -33.00 15.04
N LYS A 455 22.30 -32.59 14.01
CA LYS A 455 23.69 -32.11 14.15
C LYS A 455 23.77 -30.97 15.18
N PHE A 456 22.86 -30.01 15.08
CA PHE A 456 22.78 -28.88 16.00
C PHE A 456 22.49 -29.31 17.43
N LEU A 457 21.47 -30.15 17.66
CA LEU A 457 21.14 -30.68 18.99
C LEU A 457 22.28 -31.53 19.60
N GLU A 458 22.89 -32.41 18.81
CA GLU A 458 24.01 -33.27 19.23
C GLU A 458 25.28 -32.45 19.55
N SER A 459 25.46 -31.28 18.90
CA SER A 459 26.54 -30.32 19.22
C SER A 459 26.27 -29.46 20.45
N GLY A 460 25.08 -29.55 21.07
CA GLY A 460 24.67 -28.65 22.16
C GLY A 460 24.39 -27.22 21.70
N GLY A 461 23.98 -27.03 20.43
CA GLY A 461 23.65 -25.73 19.86
C GLY A 461 24.83 -24.97 19.23
N GLN A 462 25.95 -25.63 18.94
CA GLN A 462 27.15 -24.98 18.35
C GLN A 462 27.18 -25.05 16.81
N ASP A 463 26.80 -26.19 16.23
CA ASP A 463 26.81 -26.42 14.78
C ASP A 463 25.45 -26.04 14.15
N GLY A 464 25.27 -24.77 13.78
CA GLY A 464 24.05 -24.25 13.15
C GLY A 464 23.51 -22.94 13.74
N ALA A 465 24.18 -22.41 14.76
CA ALA A 465 24.07 -21.02 15.17
C ALA A 465 25.09 -20.19 14.38
N GLY A 466 24.62 -19.20 13.62
CA GLY A 466 25.44 -18.18 12.97
C GLY A 466 24.90 -16.80 13.35
N ASP A 467 25.79 -15.82 13.48
CA ASP A 467 25.39 -14.43 13.73
C ASP A 467 24.58 -13.88 12.53
N ASP A 468 23.68 -12.91 12.78
CA ASP A 468 22.73 -12.36 11.78
C ASP A 468 23.38 -11.70 10.53
N ASP A 469 24.70 -11.52 10.52
CA ASP A 469 25.43 -10.80 9.46
C ASP A 469 25.64 -11.63 8.16
N ASP A 470 25.47 -12.96 8.18
CA ASP A 470 25.76 -13.86 7.03
C ASP A 470 24.54 -14.13 6.11
N LEU A 471 23.52 -13.27 6.10
CA LEU A 471 22.28 -13.45 5.31
C LEU A 471 22.41 -13.15 3.79
N GLU A 472 23.54 -12.66 3.29
CA GLU A 472 23.70 -12.28 1.87
C GLU A 472 24.05 -13.44 0.91
N ASP A 473 24.51 -14.60 1.40
CA ASP A 473 25.21 -15.61 0.57
C ASP A 473 24.40 -16.91 0.24
N LEU A 474 23.09 -16.98 0.55
CA LEU A 474 22.28 -18.21 0.39
C LEU A 474 21.11 -18.15 -0.61
N GLU A 475 20.95 -17.07 -1.39
CA GLU A 475 19.90 -17.00 -2.44
C GLU A 475 20.27 -17.73 -3.75
N GLU A 476 21.52 -18.16 -3.95
CA GLU A 476 21.94 -18.91 -5.16
C GLU A 476 21.76 -20.45 -5.01
N ALA A 477 20.51 -20.91 -4.98
CA ALA A 477 20.17 -22.32 -5.21
C ALA A 477 18.95 -22.45 -6.16
N GLU A 478 19.20 -22.98 -7.36
CA GLU A 478 18.31 -23.00 -8.52
C GLU A 478 16.87 -23.48 -8.24
N GLU A 479 15.87 -22.67 -8.59
CA GLU A 479 14.47 -23.14 -8.70
C GLU A 479 14.29 -24.00 -9.97
N PRO A 480 13.64 -25.17 -9.88
CA PRO A 480 13.18 -25.91 -11.05
C PRO A 480 11.77 -25.47 -11.46
N ASP A 481 11.65 -24.86 -12.64
CA ASP A 481 10.36 -24.54 -13.28
C ASP A 481 9.43 -25.77 -13.31
N MET A 482 8.19 -25.62 -12.82
CA MET A 482 7.10 -26.56 -13.10
C MET A 482 5.90 -25.81 -13.66
N GLU A 483 5.55 -26.12 -14.91
CA GLU A 483 4.35 -25.63 -15.59
C GLU A 483 3.09 -26.26 -14.96
N GLU A 484 2.07 -25.45 -14.63
CA GLU A 484 0.76 -25.95 -14.20
C GLU A 484 -0.13 -26.28 -15.42
N ASP A 485 -0.34 -27.57 -15.67
CA ASP A 485 -1.33 -28.08 -16.65
C ASP A 485 -2.76 -28.03 -16.06
N ASP A 486 -3.61 -27.12 -16.58
CA ASP A 486 -4.99 -26.93 -16.13
C ASP A 486 -6.00 -27.73 -17.00
N ASP A 487 -6.32 -28.97 -16.60
CA ASP A 487 -7.21 -29.91 -17.34
C ASP A 487 -8.54 -30.19 -16.59
N GLN A 488 -9.39 -29.17 -16.46
CA GLN A 488 -10.76 -29.34 -15.91
C GLN A 488 -11.77 -29.84 -16.96
N LYS A 489 -11.95 -31.16 -17.03
CA LYS A 489 -13.05 -31.77 -17.80
C LYS A 489 -14.39 -31.70 -17.05
N ALA A 490 -15.32 -30.90 -17.56
CA ALA A 490 -16.71 -30.90 -17.12
C ALA A 490 -17.45 -32.19 -17.52
N VAL A 491 -18.09 -32.85 -16.56
CA VAL A 491 -18.95 -34.02 -16.79
C VAL A 491 -20.33 -33.58 -17.25
N LYS A 492 -20.78 -34.10 -18.39
CA LYS A 492 -22.17 -34.02 -18.87
C LYS A 492 -22.96 -35.21 -18.32
N ASP A 493 -24.08 -34.94 -17.64
CA ASP A 493 -25.20 -35.86 -17.55
C ASP A 493 -26.42 -35.27 -18.26
N GLU A 494 -26.95 -36.01 -19.24
CA GLU A 494 -28.28 -35.78 -19.81
C GLU A 494 -29.23 -36.84 -19.28
N LEU A 495 -30.46 -36.48 -18.91
CA LEU A 495 -31.61 -37.38 -18.98
C LEU A 495 -32.91 -36.58 -19.13
N GLY A 496 -33.80 -37.07 -20.00
CA GLY A 496 -34.98 -36.36 -20.55
C GLY A 496 -35.97 -35.75 -19.54
N GLY A 497 -36.90 -34.89 -19.94
CA GLY A 497 -37.44 -34.68 -21.28
C GLY A 497 -38.92 -35.04 -21.31
N ASN A 498 -39.80 -34.06 -21.59
CA ASN A 498 -41.18 -34.35 -22.00
C ASN A 498 -41.77 -33.22 -22.85
N ARG A 499 -42.66 -33.57 -23.77
CA ARG A 499 -43.38 -32.66 -24.68
C ARG A 499 -44.72 -32.22 -24.05
N SER A 500 -45.19 -31.02 -24.39
CA SER A 500 -46.55 -30.88 -24.94
C SER A 500 -46.76 -29.56 -25.70
N SER A 501 -47.85 -29.51 -26.47
CA SER A 501 -48.16 -28.56 -27.55
C SER A 501 -49.35 -27.62 -27.25
N VAL A 502 -49.79 -26.86 -28.27
CA VAL A 502 -51.06 -26.07 -28.47
C VAL A 502 -50.75 -24.56 -28.66
N VAL A 503 -50.73 -23.97 -29.87
CA VAL A 503 -51.79 -23.66 -30.88
C VAL A 503 -52.56 -22.33 -30.63
N SER A 504 -52.15 -21.29 -31.37
CA SER A 504 -52.96 -20.28 -32.15
C SER A 504 -53.99 -19.36 -31.43
N VAL A 505 -54.57 -18.25 -31.96
CA VAL A 505 -54.79 -17.71 -33.34
C VAL A 505 -54.96 -16.16 -33.32
N GLY A 506 -54.55 -15.43 -34.38
CA GLY A 506 -55.25 -14.23 -34.96
C GLY A 506 -55.16 -12.85 -34.28
N SER A 507 -55.35 -11.69 -34.94
CA SER A 507 -55.57 -11.36 -36.38
C SER A 507 -55.32 -9.85 -36.70
N THR A 508 -54.93 -9.55 -37.97
CA THR A 508 -55.15 -8.36 -38.86
C THR A 508 -55.78 -7.05 -38.32
N GLU A 509 -55.46 -5.81 -38.74
CA GLU A 509 -54.95 -5.19 -40.02
C GLU A 509 -54.00 -3.98 -39.73
N GLY A 510 -53.37 -3.23 -40.67
CA GLY A 510 -53.20 -3.33 -42.14
C GLY A 510 -52.96 -1.96 -42.87
N ASN A 511 -52.17 -1.97 -43.97
CA ASN A 511 -51.86 -0.87 -44.94
C ASN A 511 -51.04 0.36 -44.44
N SER A 512 -50.15 1.01 -45.21
CA SER A 512 -49.88 0.92 -46.67
C SER A 512 -48.49 1.45 -47.14
N ARG A 513 -47.92 0.78 -48.18
CA ARG A 513 -47.00 1.26 -49.27
C ARG A 513 -45.53 1.68 -48.97
N GLY A 514 -44.59 0.89 -49.53
CA GLY A 514 -43.24 1.32 -50.00
C GLY A 514 -43.29 1.76 -51.48
N PRO A 515 -42.24 1.59 -52.34
CA PRO A 515 -40.98 0.81 -52.23
C PRO A 515 -39.72 1.75 -52.36
N GLU A 516 -38.44 1.37 -52.53
CA GLU A 516 -37.77 0.21 -53.16
C GLU A 516 -36.47 -0.22 -52.44
N ASP A 517 -36.16 -1.52 -52.57
CA ASP A 517 -34.92 -2.24 -52.22
C ASP A 517 -34.22 -2.59 -53.57
N PRO A 518 -32.94 -3.06 -53.69
CA PRO A 518 -32.47 -4.24 -52.96
C PRO A 518 -30.96 -4.38 -52.60
N ALA A 519 -30.72 -5.12 -51.51
CA ALA A 519 -29.76 -6.24 -51.33
C ALA A 519 -28.31 -6.20 -51.87
N GLY A 520 -27.34 -6.69 -51.05
CA GLY A 520 -26.07 -7.19 -51.58
C GLY A 520 -24.94 -7.58 -50.61
N LEU A 521 -24.97 -8.82 -50.11
CA LEU A 521 -23.83 -9.71 -49.77
C LEU A 521 -22.72 -9.31 -48.75
N MET A 522 -22.47 -10.23 -47.82
CA MET A 522 -21.14 -10.46 -47.22
C MET A 522 -20.16 -11.03 -48.25
N VAL A 523 -18.88 -10.64 -48.18
CA VAL A 523 -17.73 -11.51 -48.52
C VAL A 523 -16.62 -11.24 -47.51
N VAL A 524 -16.07 -12.31 -46.93
CA VAL A 524 -14.80 -12.32 -46.21
C VAL A 524 -13.72 -12.79 -47.19
N SER A 525 -12.60 -12.08 -47.28
CA SER A 525 -11.38 -12.62 -47.89
C SER A 525 -10.14 -11.92 -47.32
N GLU A 526 -9.23 -12.71 -46.77
CA GLU A 526 -7.87 -12.30 -46.47
C GLU A 526 -7.07 -12.00 -47.76
N ASP A 527 -6.00 -11.22 -47.58
CA ASP A 527 -4.64 -11.49 -48.07
C ASP A 527 -3.96 -10.35 -48.89
N SER A 528 -2.67 -10.18 -48.57
CA SER A 528 -1.58 -9.65 -49.38
C SER A 528 -1.44 -8.14 -49.68
N SER A 529 -0.26 -7.64 -49.32
CA SER A 529 0.29 -6.28 -49.57
C SER A 529 0.99 -6.19 -50.96
N PRO A 530 1.89 -5.22 -51.26
CA PRO A 530 2.01 -3.78 -50.90
C PRO A 530 2.24 -2.86 -52.13
N GLY A 531 2.08 -1.52 -52.03
CA GLY A 531 2.62 -0.63 -53.08
C GLY A 531 2.36 0.90 -53.04
N TRP A 532 3.42 1.65 -52.72
CA TRP A 532 3.84 2.97 -53.26
C TRP A 532 2.84 3.97 -53.89
N LEU A 533 2.89 5.24 -53.43
CA LEU A 533 3.30 6.38 -54.27
C LEU A 533 3.68 7.66 -53.48
N GLN A 534 4.85 8.20 -53.83
CA GLN A 534 5.33 9.58 -53.62
C GLN A 534 4.67 10.49 -54.70
N LEU A 535 4.71 11.83 -54.74
CA LEU A 535 5.68 12.86 -54.33
C LEU A 535 5.01 14.24 -54.58
N LEU A 536 5.48 15.33 -53.95
CA LEU A 536 5.77 16.63 -54.60
C LEU A 536 6.44 17.58 -53.59
N GLU A 537 7.57 18.16 -53.98
CA GLU A 537 8.39 19.06 -53.14
C GLU A 537 8.04 20.54 -53.36
N PRO A 538 8.32 21.44 -52.40
CA PRO A 538 8.28 22.89 -52.59
C PRO A 538 9.69 23.54 -52.59
N GLU A 539 9.95 24.44 -53.53
CA GLU A 539 11.11 25.34 -53.48
C GLU A 539 10.71 26.77 -53.05
N THR A 540 11.43 27.29 -52.04
CA THR A 540 11.66 28.74 -51.75
C THR A 540 10.45 29.63 -51.36
N ALA A 541 10.58 30.63 -50.49
CA ALA A 541 11.57 30.92 -49.44
C ALA A 541 10.95 31.96 -48.46
N LEU A 542 11.22 31.86 -47.15
CA LEU A 542 10.87 32.89 -46.16
C LEU A 542 12.04 33.19 -45.21
N LYS A 543 12.05 34.41 -44.68
CA LYS A 543 13.12 35.03 -43.87
C LYS A 543 12.86 34.87 -42.36
N PRO A 544 13.85 35.18 -41.49
CA PRO A 544 13.97 34.54 -40.18
C PRO A 544 13.09 35.16 -39.10
N ASP A 545 12.57 34.31 -38.20
CA ASP A 545 12.60 34.50 -36.73
C ASP A 545 11.79 33.39 -36.01
N GLN A 546 12.14 32.12 -36.22
CA GLN A 546 11.74 31.00 -35.36
C GLN A 546 12.86 29.95 -35.29
N ALA A 547 13.26 29.58 -34.07
CA ALA A 547 14.25 28.52 -33.86
C ALA A 547 13.55 27.15 -33.85
N LEU A 548 13.74 26.39 -34.93
CA LEU A 548 13.45 24.96 -34.98
C LEU A 548 14.69 24.19 -34.55
N LEU A 549 14.51 23.24 -33.63
CA LEU A 549 15.55 22.29 -33.21
C LEU A 549 15.09 20.90 -33.64
N GLY A 550 15.80 20.32 -34.62
CA GLY A 550 15.54 18.98 -35.13
C GLY A 550 16.73 18.06 -34.89
N VAL A 551 16.47 16.75 -34.88
CA VAL A 551 17.51 15.73 -34.96
C VAL A 551 17.09 14.69 -35.99
N GLN A 552 18.00 14.39 -36.91
CA GLN A 552 17.90 13.39 -37.96
C GLN A 552 18.97 12.34 -37.70
N PHE A 553 18.64 11.04 -37.75
CA PHE A 553 19.66 9.99 -37.79
C PHE A 553 19.38 8.93 -38.86
N SER A 554 20.47 8.48 -39.47
CA SER A 554 20.52 7.62 -40.64
C SER A 554 20.56 6.14 -40.28
N ARG A 555 20.05 5.30 -41.20
CA ARG A 555 20.11 3.83 -41.09
C ARG A 555 21.54 3.30 -41.18
N SER A 556 21.77 2.12 -40.61
CA SER A 556 22.86 1.21 -40.99
C SER A 556 22.38 -0.25 -40.99
N PRO A 557 23.06 -1.19 -41.68
CA PRO A 557 22.39 -2.33 -42.32
C PRO A 557 22.44 -3.66 -41.56
N ARG A 558 21.57 -4.58 -42.00
CA ARG A 558 21.38 -5.96 -41.48
C ARG A 558 22.63 -6.82 -41.59
N TYR A 559 22.82 -7.72 -40.63
CA TYR A 559 23.76 -8.85 -40.73
C TYR A 559 23.01 -10.18 -41.00
N ARG A 560 23.62 -11.10 -41.76
CA ARG A 560 23.15 -12.48 -41.99
C ARG A 560 24.17 -13.46 -41.39
N PRO A 561 23.77 -14.67 -40.94
CA PRO A 561 24.67 -15.64 -40.33
C PRO A 561 25.50 -16.41 -41.37
N ARG A 562 26.64 -16.96 -40.93
CA ARG A 562 27.39 -18.02 -41.63
C ARG A 562 27.85 -19.11 -40.66
N GLN A 563 27.79 -20.35 -41.14
CA GLN A 563 28.19 -21.59 -40.47
C GLN A 563 29.72 -21.85 -40.58
N PRO A 564 30.29 -22.82 -39.83
CA PRO A 564 31.69 -22.81 -39.40
C PRO A 564 32.63 -23.75 -40.16
N HIS A 565 33.93 -23.46 -40.11
CA HIS A 565 35.02 -24.43 -40.31
C HIS A 565 36.27 -24.00 -39.49
N GLY A 566 36.95 -24.95 -38.84
CA GLY A 566 38.35 -24.84 -38.42
C GLY A 566 39.29 -25.57 -39.41
N PRO A 567 40.55 -25.90 -39.07
CA PRO A 567 41.29 -25.61 -37.83
C PRO A 567 42.72 -25.02 -38.01
N SER A 568 43.31 -24.56 -36.89
CA SER A 568 44.75 -24.49 -36.55
C SER A 568 45.81 -23.94 -37.53
N GLN A 569 46.59 -22.93 -37.09
CA GLN A 569 48.05 -23.03 -36.91
C GLN A 569 48.62 -21.83 -36.10
N THR A 570 49.88 -21.90 -35.65
CA THR A 570 50.41 -21.16 -34.49
C THR A 570 51.68 -20.32 -34.74
N ARG A 571 51.84 -19.24 -33.94
CA ARG A 571 53.10 -18.53 -33.55
C ARG A 571 53.87 -17.72 -34.63
N PRO A 572 54.86 -16.86 -34.26
CA PRO A 572 55.19 -16.22 -32.95
C PRO A 572 55.48 -14.69 -32.99
N LEU A 573 55.70 -14.10 -31.80
CA LEU A 573 56.27 -12.75 -31.56
C LEU A 573 57.80 -12.67 -31.81
N PRO A 574 58.36 -11.49 -32.14
CA PRO A 574 59.79 -11.20 -32.06
C PRO A 574 60.19 -10.40 -30.81
N LEU A 575 61.31 -10.77 -30.19
CA LEU A 575 62.02 -10.00 -29.14
C LEU A 575 63.29 -9.34 -29.72
N LEU A 576 63.79 -8.32 -29.02
CA LEU A 576 64.94 -7.48 -29.41
C LEU A 576 66.31 -8.16 -29.18
N PRO A 577 67.38 -7.72 -29.88
CA PRO A 577 68.73 -8.31 -29.81
C PRO A 577 69.58 -7.79 -28.62
N PRO A 578 70.72 -8.43 -28.30
CA PRO A 578 71.33 -8.37 -26.98
C PRO A 578 72.58 -7.47 -26.84
N LEU A 579 72.91 -7.14 -25.59
CA LEU A 579 74.25 -7.20 -25.00
C LEU A 579 74.15 -7.75 -23.57
#